data_AF-A0A960LQ40-F1
#
_entry.id   AF-A0A960LQ40-F1
#
_cell.length_a   1.000
_cell.length_b   1.000
_cell.length_c   1.000
_cell.angle_alpha   90.00
_cell.angle_beta   90.00
_cell.angle_gamma   90.00
#
_symmetry.space_group_name_H-M   'P 1'
#
loop_
_entity.id
_entity.type
_entity.pdbx_description
1 polymer ?
#
loop_
_entity_poly.entity_id
_entity_poly.type
_entity_poly.pdbx_seq_one_letter_code
_entity_poly.pdbx_strand_id
1 'polypeptide(L)' 'MIALGQASLKIHLALDPCDMRKSFNGLYDTACQHLDGNRLWRESTCVFTNKRRNRIKLLYFGVPRT' A
#
# COMPACT_ATOMS: atom_id res chain seq x y z
N MET A 1 14.76 -7.38 -0.80
CA MET A 1 14.32 -8.02 0.46
C MET A 1 13.45 -7.02 1.21
N ILE A 2 12.17 -7.32 1.42
CA ILE A 2 11.30 -6.48 2.26
C ILE A 2 11.61 -6.87 3.70
N ALA A 3 12.19 -5.96 4.48
CA ALA A 3 12.50 -6.21 5.87
C ALA A 3 11.21 -6.17 6.69
N LEU A 4 10.57 -7.32 6.90
CA LEU A 4 9.38 -7.46 7.75
C LEU A 4 9.73 -7.53 9.26
N GLY A 5 11.03 -7.51 9.60
CA GLY A 5 11.52 -7.65 10.97
C GLY A 5 11.58 -6.37 11.81
N GLN A 6 11.23 -5.20 11.25
CA GLN A 6 11.06 -4.00 12.08
C GLN A 6 9.74 -4.09 12.86
N ALA A 7 9.81 -3.95 14.18
CA ALA A 7 8.75 -4.27 15.13
C ALA A 7 7.46 -3.43 15.06
N SER A 8 7.20 -2.68 13.98
CA SER A 8 5.94 -1.93 13.81
C SER A 8 5.54 -1.61 12.36
N LEU A 9 6.00 -2.38 11.35
CA LEU A 9 5.58 -2.13 9.96
C LEU A 9 4.05 -2.25 9.83
N LYS A 10 3.37 -1.13 9.55
CA LYS A 10 1.92 -1.13 9.34
C LYS A 10 1.60 -1.60 7.92
N ILE A 11 0.86 -2.69 7.82
CA ILE A 11 0.44 -3.26 6.53
C ILE A 11 -1.07 -3.01 6.35
N HIS A 12 -1.41 -2.31 5.27
CA HIS A 12 -2.79 -2.08 4.84
C HIS A 12 -3.09 -2.99 3.66
N LEU A 13 -4.08 -3.88 3.80
CA LEU A 13 -4.48 -4.81 2.75
C LEU A 13 -5.80 -4.35 2.13
N ALA A 14 -5.80 -4.12 0.81
CA ALA A 14 -7.04 -3.96 0.06
C ALA A 14 -7.77 -5.31 -0.03
N LEU A 15 -8.96 -5.41 0.58
CA LEU A 15 -9.77 -6.63 0.57
C LEU A 15 -10.41 -6.85 -0.81
N ASP A 16 -10.86 -5.76 -1.42
CA ASP A 16 -11.39 -5.74 -2.77
C ASP A 16 -10.28 -5.64 -3.82
N PRO A 17 -10.46 -6.29 -4.99
CA PRO A 17 -9.48 -6.19 -6.06
C PRO A 17 -9.43 -4.77 -6.61
N CYS A 18 -8.22 -4.26 -6.84
CA CYS A 18 -8.01 -2.92 -7.39
C CYS A 18 -7.50 -2.97 -8.83
N ASP A 19 -7.83 -1.92 -9.60
CA ASP A 19 -7.15 -1.69 -10.87
C ASP A 19 -5.71 -1.20 -10.60
N MET A 20 -4.77 -2.14 -10.64
CA MET A 20 -3.35 -1.87 -10.41
C MET A 20 -2.67 -1.09 -11.55
N ARG A 21 -3.38 -0.76 -12.64
CA ARG A 21 -2.89 0.09 -13.75
C ARG A 21 -2.92 1.58 -13.43
N LYS A 22 -3.55 1.98 -12.32
CA LYS A 22 -3.62 3.37 -11.83
C LYS A 22 -2.27 3.98 -11.39
N SER A 23 -1.15 3.31 -11.65
CA SER A 23 0.19 3.73 -11.24
C SER A 23 0.30 4.02 -9.73
N PHE A 24 1.34 4.71 -9.28
CA PHE A 24 1.56 5.00 -7.86
C PHE A 24 0.47 5.93 -7.31
N ASN A 25 0.29 7.11 -7.90
CA ASN A 25 -0.63 8.14 -7.40
C ASN A 25 -2.08 7.64 -7.32
N GLY A 26 -2.60 7.00 -8.37
CA GLY A 26 -3.99 6.56 -8.35
C GLY A 26 -4.26 5.39 -7.39
N LEU A 27 -3.26 4.56 -7.08
CA LEU A 27 -3.38 3.55 -6.03
C LEU A 27 -3.24 4.15 -4.63
N TYR A 28 -2.38 5.15 -4.46
CA TYR A 28 -2.28 5.93 -3.22
C TYR A 28 -3.61 6.62 -2.90
N ASP A 29 -4.22 7.32 -3.88
CA ASP A 29 -5.50 8.00 -3.71
C ASP A 29 -6.61 7.00 -3.34
N THR A 30 -6.63 5.83 -3.99
CA THR A 30 -7.59 4.76 -3.68
C THR A 30 -7.43 4.29 -2.22
N ALA A 31 -6.20 4.11 -1.74
CA ALA A 31 -5.95 3.72 -0.35
C ALA A 31 -6.32 4.83 0.65
N CYS A 32 -6.02 6.09 0.36
CA CYS A 32 -6.40 7.22 1.20
C CYS A 32 -7.91 7.39 1.32
N GLN A 33 -8.67 7.13 0.25
CA GLN A 33 -10.14 7.13 0.28
C GLN A 33 -10.72 6.08 1.23
N HIS A 34 -10.08 4.93 1.39
CA HIS A 34 -10.55 3.85 2.27
C HIS A 34 -10.11 4.01 3.73
N LEU A 35 -9.13 4.87 3.99
CA LEU A 35 -8.57 5.08 5.32
C LEU A 35 -9.08 6.38 5.97
N ASP A 36 -10.31 6.82 5.65
CA ASP A 36 -10.93 8.04 6.17
C ASP A 36 -10.06 9.30 6.04
N GLY A 37 -9.30 9.42 4.94
CA GLY A 37 -8.41 10.57 4.71
C GLY A 37 -7.21 10.62 5.66
N ASN A 38 -7.01 9.58 6.50
CA ASN A 38 -5.80 9.42 7.27
C ASN A 38 -4.65 9.10 6.30
N ARG A 39 -3.94 10.16 5.92
CA ARG A 39 -2.72 10.14 5.09
C ARG A 39 -1.90 8.93 5.50
N LEU A 40 -1.65 7.99 4.58
CA LEU A 40 -0.89 6.77 4.86
C LEU A 40 0.39 7.15 5.60
N TRP A 41 0.35 6.96 6.92
CA TRP A 41 1.36 7.51 7.79
C TRP A 41 2.67 6.80 7.49
N ARG A 42 3.77 7.55 7.64
CA ARG A 42 5.15 7.13 7.46
C ARG A 42 5.35 5.69 7.96
N GLU A 43 6.16 4.93 7.23
CA GLU A 43 6.49 3.52 7.57
C GLU A 43 5.31 2.55 7.41
N SER A 44 4.54 2.72 6.34
CA SER A 44 3.45 1.80 5.99
C SER A 44 3.65 1.13 4.64
N THR A 45 2.99 -0.02 4.45
CA THR A 45 2.93 -0.74 3.18
C THR A 45 1.49 -1.00 2.80
N CYS A 46 1.09 -0.58 1.60
CA CYS A 46 -0.21 -0.93 1.03
C CYS A 46 -0.09 -2.11 0.08
N VAL A 47 -0.95 -3.11 0.27
CA VAL A 47 -0.99 -4.35 -0.50
C VAL A 47 -2.25 -4.36 -1.35
N PHE A 48 -2.06 -4.48 -2.65
CA PHE A 48 -3.14 -4.53 -3.63
C PHE A 48 -3.09 -5.83 -4.39
N THR A 49 -4.25 -6.27 -4.87
CA THR A 49 -4.37 -7.40 -5.79
C THR A 49 -5.20 -7.02 -7.01
N ASN A 50 -4.93 -7.65 -8.15
CA ASN A 50 -5.74 -7.43 -9.35
C ASN A 50 -7.07 -8.19 -9.29
N LYS A 51 -7.99 -7.87 -10.23
CA LYS A 51 -9.30 -8.55 -10.37
C LYS A 51 -9.21 -10.08 -10.43
N ARG A 52 -8.16 -10.64 -11.04
CA ARG A 52 -7.93 -12.10 -11.11
C ARG A 52 -7.25 -12.69 -9.87
N ARG A 53 -6.89 -11.86 -8.90
CA ARG A 53 -6.16 -12.20 -7.66
C ARG A 53 -4.90 -13.04 -7.87
N ASN A 54 -4.23 -12.86 -9.01
CA ASN A 54 -3.02 -13.61 -9.38
C ASN A 54 -1.77 -12.74 -9.42
N ARG A 55 -1.91 -11.45 -9.10
CA ARG A 55 -0.82 -10.48 -9.00
C ARG A 55 -0.99 -9.66 -7.75
N ILE A 56 0.13 -9.34 -7.12
CA ILE A 56 0.20 -8.43 -5.97
C ILE A 56 1.01 -7.21 -6.39
N LYS A 57 0.59 -6.04 -5.93
CA LYS A 57 1.37 -4.81 -6.00
C LYS A 57 1.51 -4.24 -4.59
N LEU A 58 2.72 -3.80 -4.26
CA LEU A 58 3.07 -3.23 -2.97
C LEU A 58 3.46 -1.77 -3.16
N LEU A 59 2.87 -0.88 -2.38
CA LEU A 59 3.35 0.50 -2.23
C LEU A 59 4.00 0.61 -0.85
N TYR A 60 5.29 0.95 -0.82
CA TYR A 60 6.06 1.10 0.41
C TYR A 60 6.33 2.58 0.69
N PHE A 61 5.97 3.03 1.88
CA PHE A 61 6.18 4.39 2.37
C PHE A 61 7.26 4.35 3.44
N GLY A 62 8.53 4.37 3.03
CA GLY A 62 9.67 4.34 3.93
C GLY A 62 10.00 5.70 4.57
N VAL A 63 10.90 5.67 5.53
CA VAL A 63 11.54 6.88 6.08
C VAL A 63 12.53 7.43 5.04
N PRO A 64 12.57 8.76 4.80
CA PRO A 64 13.67 9.37 4.05
C PRO A 64 15.00 8.98 4.68
N ARG A 65 15.91 8.41 3.89
CA ARG A 65 17.29 8.18 4.33
C ARG A 65 18.04 9.48 4.07
N THR A 66 18.18 10.31 5.10
CA THR A 66 19.13 11.43 5.12
C THR A 66 20.55 10.92 5.07
#